data_AF-A0A351AU93-F1
#
_entry.id   AF-A0A351AU93-F1
#
_cell.length_a   1.000
_cell.length_b   1.000
_cell.length_c   1.000
_cell.angle_alpha   90.00
_cell.angle_beta   90.00
_cell.angle_gamma   90.00
#
_symmetry.space_group_name_H-M   'P 1'
#
loop_
_entity.id
_entity.type
_entity.pdbx_description
1 polymer ?
#
loop_
_entity_poly.entity_id
_entity_poly.type
_entity_poly.pdbx_seq_one_letter_code
_entity_poly.pdbx_strand_id
1 'polypeptide(L)'
;MERTITVRGVGNISAKPDFIVIEMDITGQSKKYSEALADASSAVEAVCNAAVSAGHSKDALKTINFGVSSEYDSVRNSKGTYQRVFVGYNCSYNTRLSFDFDRDMLERTLNAIAESKAEPELSIRFTVRDDSAVKSALLEAAAENAREKAQILCRASGVELGRLLTVNYDWSEIDLISPTGYAIERASFKQSAVVPDCIEPEDIKVRDTVAFVWEIV
;
A
#
# COMPACT_ATOMS: atom_id res chain seq x y z
N MET A 1 48.80 -4.45 1.09
CA MET A 1 47.41 -4.33 1.57
C MET A 1 46.83 -3.14 0.85
N GLU A 2 45.74 -3.35 0.11
CA GLU A 2 44.99 -2.25 -0.49
C GLU A 2 44.37 -1.43 0.64
N ARG A 3 44.55 -0.10 0.58
CA ARG A 3 43.92 0.82 1.53
C ARG A 3 42.53 1.13 0.99
N THR A 4 41.51 0.97 1.83
CA THR A 4 40.12 1.14 1.40
C THR A 4 39.37 2.07 2.33
N ILE A 5 38.42 2.81 1.78
CA ILE A 5 37.44 3.59 2.52
C ILE A 5 36.06 2.98 2.31
N THR A 6 35.33 2.77 3.40
CA THR A 6 33.94 2.33 3.38
C THR A 6 33.05 3.49 3.77
N VAL A 7 32.12 3.88 2.90
CA VAL A 7 31.17 4.97 3.15
C VAL A 7 29.75 4.49 2.91
N ARG A 8 28.83 4.95 3.76
CA ARG A 8 27.39 4.77 3.55
C ARG A 8 26.80 5.98 2.86
N GLY A 9 26.35 5.77 1.63
CA GLY A 9 25.50 6.69 0.89
C GLY A 9 24.09 6.69 1.43
N VAL A 10 23.47 7.85 1.51
CA VAL A 10 22.06 7.97 1.87
C VAL A 10 21.34 8.63 0.71
N GLY A 11 20.42 7.90 0.10
CA GLY A 11 19.46 8.46 -0.86
C GLY A 11 18.27 9.00 -0.09
N ASN A 12 17.83 10.22 -0.41
CA ASN A 12 16.58 10.77 0.11
C ASN A 12 15.81 11.36 -1.07
N ILE A 13 14.56 10.94 -1.25
CA ILE A 13 13.67 11.50 -2.25
C ILE A 13 12.33 11.87 -1.61
N SER A 14 11.77 12.99 -2.07
CA SER A 14 10.39 13.38 -1.86
C SER A 14 9.65 13.20 -3.18
N ALA A 15 8.64 12.35 -3.21
CA ALA A 15 7.80 12.14 -4.38
C ALA A 15 6.37 12.56 -4.06
N LYS A 16 5.79 13.42 -4.90
CA LYS A 16 4.38 13.79 -4.78
C LYS A 16 3.51 12.59 -5.23
N PRO A 17 2.53 12.13 -4.44
CA PRO A 17 1.61 11.09 -4.87
C PRO A 17 0.81 11.54 -6.10
N ASP A 18 0.77 10.70 -7.12
CA ASP A 18 0.04 10.92 -8.36
C ASP A 18 -0.92 9.78 -8.69
N PHE A 19 -1.05 8.80 -7.79
CA PHE A 19 -1.85 7.60 -7.99
C PHE A 19 -2.63 7.23 -6.72
N ILE A 20 -3.86 6.76 -6.89
CA ILE A 20 -4.77 6.36 -5.83
C ILE A 20 -4.94 4.84 -5.88
N VAL A 21 -4.92 4.21 -4.71
CA VAL A 21 -5.27 2.80 -4.53
C VAL A 21 -6.39 2.72 -3.50
N ILE A 22 -7.54 2.20 -3.91
CA ILE A 22 -8.66 1.88 -3.04
C ILE A 22 -8.70 0.37 -2.86
N GLU A 23 -8.44 -0.10 -1.65
CA GLU A 23 -8.65 -1.49 -1.25
C GLU A 23 -10.01 -1.61 -0.58
N MET A 24 -10.77 -2.64 -0.95
CA MET A 24 -12.11 -2.90 -0.46
C MET A 24 -12.25 -4.34 0.00
N ASP A 25 -12.61 -4.50 1.26
CA ASP A 25 -12.95 -5.76 1.88
C ASP A 25 -14.47 -5.97 1.89
N ILE A 26 -14.89 -6.98 1.15
CA ILE A 26 -16.29 -7.36 0.97
C ILE A 26 -16.49 -8.71 1.63
N THR A 27 -17.41 -8.77 2.59
CA THR A 27 -17.71 -10.01 3.31
C THR A 27 -19.19 -10.36 3.24
N GLY A 28 -19.46 -11.65 3.04
CA GLY A 28 -20.79 -12.27 3.13
C GLY A 28 -20.80 -13.34 4.20
N GLN A 29 -21.81 -13.33 5.06
CA GLN A 29 -21.91 -14.22 6.22
C GLN A 29 -23.25 -14.94 6.24
N SER A 30 -23.22 -16.28 6.29
CA SER A 30 -24.43 -17.10 6.46
C SER A 30 -24.10 -18.43 7.11
N LYS A 31 -25.10 -19.03 7.78
CA LYS A 31 -25.01 -20.42 8.29
C LYS A 31 -24.82 -21.44 7.16
N LYS A 32 -25.20 -21.10 5.92
CA LYS A 32 -25.00 -21.95 4.75
C LYS A 32 -23.89 -21.40 3.88
N TYR A 33 -22.96 -22.27 3.50
CA TYR A 33 -21.83 -21.92 2.65
C TYR A 33 -22.26 -21.26 1.33
N SER A 34 -23.25 -21.84 0.65
CA SER A 34 -23.73 -21.35 -0.66
C SER A 34 -24.36 -19.95 -0.57
N GLU A 35 -25.05 -19.65 0.54
CA GLU A 35 -25.67 -18.34 0.76
C GLU A 35 -24.58 -17.30 1.05
N ALA A 36 -23.61 -17.61 1.92
CA ALA A 36 -22.49 -16.71 2.22
C ALA A 36 -21.68 -16.34 0.96
N LEU A 37 -21.44 -17.33 0.08
CA LEU A 37 -20.76 -17.12 -1.19
C LEU A 37 -21.60 -16.28 -2.17
N ALA A 38 -22.90 -16.56 -2.28
CA ALA A 38 -23.79 -15.82 -3.16
C ALA A 38 -23.92 -14.34 -2.73
N ASP A 39 -24.06 -14.09 -1.43
CA ASP A 39 -24.14 -12.75 -0.87
C ASP A 39 -22.85 -11.96 -1.15
N ALA A 40 -21.69 -12.55 -0.88
CA ALA A 40 -20.40 -11.91 -1.15
C ALA A 40 -20.18 -11.66 -2.65
N SER A 41 -20.53 -12.62 -3.52
CA SER A 41 -20.40 -12.49 -4.98
C SER A 41 -21.31 -11.37 -5.51
N SER A 42 -22.55 -11.31 -5.06
CA SER A 42 -23.49 -10.24 -5.44
C SER A 42 -23.00 -8.86 -4.98
N ALA A 43 -22.36 -8.78 -3.81
CA ALA A 43 -21.77 -7.53 -3.32
C ALA A 43 -20.56 -7.11 -4.19
N VAL A 44 -19.69 -8.03 -4.57
CA VAL A 44 -18.58 -7.75 -5.52
C VAL A 44 -19.10 -7.27 -6.87
N GLU A 45 -20.14 -7.89 -7.41
CA GLU A 45 -20.76 -7.43 -8.66
C GLU A 45 -21.33 -6.01 -8.52
N ALA A 46 -21.97 -5.69 -7.39
CA ALA A 46 -22.47 -4.35 -7.14
C ALA A 46 -21.34 -3.31 -7.08
N VAL A 47 -20.20 -3.62 -6.43
CA VAL A 47 -19.02 -2.74 -6.42
C VAL A 47 -18.42 -2.58 -7.81
N CYS A 48 -18.34 -3.66 -8.59
CA CYS A 48 -17.87 -3.61 -9.97
C CYS A 48 -18.74 -2.68 -10.83
N ASN A 49 -20.07 -2.82 -10.72
CA ASN A 49 -21.01 -1.95 -11.43
C ASN A 49 -20.91 -0.49 -10.98
N ALA A 50 -20.71 -0.24 -9.68
CA ALA A 50 -20.49 1.09 -9.13
C ALA A 50 -19.19 1.73 -9.64
N ALA A 51 -18.10 0.96 -9.73
CA ALA A 51 -16.85 1.45 -10.32
C ALA A 51 -17.05 1.83 -11.80
N VAL A 52 -17.77 1.00 -12.56
CA VAL A 52 -18.07 1.30 -13.97
C VAL A 52 -18.95 2.54 -14.12
N SER A 53 -19.97 2.72 -13.27
CA SER A 53 -20.83 3.92 -13.32
C SER A 53 -20.08 5.20 -12.93
N ALA A 54 -19.07 5.10 -12.08
CA ALA A 54 -18.16 6.21 -11.76
C ALA A 54 -17.21 6.55 -12.92
N GLY A 55 -17.09 5.69 -13.93
CA GLY A 55 -16.30 5.91 -15.15
C GLY A 55 -15.05 5.02 -15.28
N HIS A 56 -14.87 4.04 -14.40
CA HIS A 56 -13.76 3.08 -14.51
C HIS A 56 -14.02 2.04 -15.59
N SER A 57 -12.94 1.47 -16.15
CA SER A 57 -13.07 0.33 -17.04
C SER A 57 -13.56 -0.91 -16.27
N LYS A 58 -14.24 -1.83 -16.95
CA LYS A 58 -14.72 -3.08 -16.34
C LYS A 58 -13.60 -3.92 -15.70
N ASP A 59 -12.39 -3.82 -16.24
CA ASP A 59 -11.23 -4.57 -15.76
C ASP A 59 -10.42 -3.79 -14.72
N ALA A 60 -10.84 -2.59 -14.31
CA ALA A 60 -10.11 -1.76 -13.36
C ALA A 60 -10.15 -2.33 -11.93
N LEU A 61 -11.26 -2.98 -11.55
CA LEU A 61 -11.39 -3.64 -10.26
C LEU A 61 -10.69 -5.01 -10.30
N LYS A 62 -9.62 -5.16 -9.51
CA LYS A 62 -8.86 -6.40 -9.39
C LYS A 62 -9.21 -7.11 -8.09
N THR A 63 -9.37 -8.43 -8.12
CA THR A 63 -9.47 -9.22 -6.89
C THR A 63 -8.07 -9.61 -6.45
N ILE A 64 -7.63 -9.17 -5.27
CA ILE A 64 -6.33 -9.51 -4.68
C ILE A 64 -6.43 -10.88 -4.02
N ASN A 65 -7.48 -11.09 -3.22
CA ASN A 65 -7.66 -12.31 -2.45
C ASN A 65 -9.14 -12.69 -2.37
N PHE A 66 -9.40 -13.99 -2.26
CA PHE A 66 -10.71 -14.56 -2.05
C PHE A 66 -10.60 -15.78 -1.14
N GLY A 67 -11.47 -15.89 -0.16
CA GLY A 67 -11.50 -17.04 0.73
C GLY A 67 -12.84 -17.25 1.40
N VAL A 68 -13.09 -18.49 1.82
CA VAL A 68 -14.23 -18.82 2.68
C VAL A 68 -13.72 -19.52 3.91
N SER A 69 -14.13 -19.04 5.08
CA SER A 69 -13.76 -19.58 6.37
C SER A 69 -15.00 -19.94 7.19
N SER A 70 -14.87 -20.95 8.05
CA SER A 70 -15.89 -21.30 9.04
C SER A 70 -15.66 -20.51 10.32
N GLU A 71 -16.68 -19.84 10.81
CA GLU A 71 -16.65 -19.01 11.99
C GLU A 71 -17.22 -19.76 13.21
N TYR A 72 -16.53 -19.65 14.34
CA TYR A 72 -16.89 -20.30 15.59
C TYR A 72 -16.78 -19.30 16.74
N ASP A 73 -17.80 -19.26 17.59
CA ASP A 73 -17.81 -18.44 18.79
C ASP A 73 -17.40 -19.28 20.01
N SER A 74 -16.81 -18.63 21.01
CA SER A 74 -16.37 -19.26 22.26
C SER A 74 -17.37 -18.95 23.36
N VAL A 75 -18.34 -19.85 23.55
CA VAL A 75 -19.42 -19.65 24.51
C VAL A 75 -19.05 -20.32 25.84
N ARG A 76 -19.16 -19.57 26.94
CA ARG A 76 -18.96 -20.10 28.28
C ARG A 76 -20.17 -20.90 28.73
N ASN A 77 -19.98 -22.17 29.04
CA ASN A 77 -21.04 -23.03 29.54
C ASN A 77 -21.33 -22.75 31.04
N SER A 78 -22.44 -23.30 31.54
CA SER A 78 -22.84 -23.19 32.95
C SER A 78 -21.85 -23.80 33.95
N LYS A 79 -20.89 -24.61 33.48
CA LYS A 79 -19.79 -25.19 34.27
C LYS A 79 -18.51 -24.33 34.24
N GLY A 80 -18.56 -23.15 33.63
CA GLY A 80 -17.45 -22.22 33.56
C GLY A 80 -16.39 -22.54 32.50
N THR A 81 -16.58 -23.58 31.67
CA THR A 81 -15.69 -23.97 30.57
C THR A 81 -16.12 -23.33 29.26
N TYR A 82 -15.17 -22.98 28.39
CA TYR A 82 -15.45 -22.46 27.06
C TYR A 82 -15.66 -23.58 26.04
N GLN A 83 -16.69 -23.46 25.22
CA GLN A 83 -16.98 -24.37 24.11
C GLN A 83 -17.05 -23.60 22.80
N ARG A 84 -16.44 -24.15 21.75
CA ARG A 84 -16.55 -23.62 20.38
C ARG A 84 -17.90 -24.02 19.78
N VAL A 85 -18.70 -23.03 19.39
CA VAL A 85 -20.01 -23.21 18.75
C VAL A 85 -19.92 -22.66 17.34
N PHE A 86 -20.35 -23.45 16.35
CA PHE A 86 -20.35 -23.02 14.95
C PHE A 86 -21.36 -21.88 14.75
N VAL A 87 -20.90 -20.77 14.20
CA VAL A 87 -21.69 -19.55 13.95
C VAL A 87 -22.18 -19.53 12.51
N GLY A 88 -21.29 -19.85 11.56
CA GLY A 88 -21.58 -19.83 10.14
C GLY A 88 -20.32 -19.86 9.28
N TYR A 89 -20.49 -19.51 8.01
CA TYR A 89 -19.42 -19.30 7.05
C TYR A 89 -19.26 -17.80 6.80
N ASN A 90 -18.01 -17.36 6.71
CA ASN A 90 -17.62 -16.02 6.32
C ASN A 90 -16.83 -16.11 5.00
N CYS A 91 -17.42 -15.57 3.95
CA CYS A 91 -16.83 -15.45 2.63
C CYS A 91 -16.26 -14.05 2.46
N SER A 92 -14.98 -13.91 2.16
CA SER A 92 -14.30 -12.63 1.98
C SER A 92 -13.71 -12.48 0.59
N TYR A 93 -13.88 -11.28 0.02
CA TYR A 93 -13.19 -10.79 -1.16
C TYR A 93 -12.42 -9.54 -0.76
N ASN A 94 -11.13 -9.51 -1.07
CA ASN A 94 -10.33 -8.31 -1.01
C ASN A 94 -10.08 -7.85 -2.44
N THR A 95 -10.56 -6.66 -2.77
CA THR A 95 -10.49 -6.09 -4.11
C THR A 95 -9.71 -4.78 -4.10
N ARG A 96 -9.09 -4.44 -5.23
CA ARG A 96 -8.28 -3.25 -5.43
C ARG A 96 -8.72 -2.52 -6.69
N LEU A 97 -8.96 -1.24 -6.55
CA LEU A 97 -9.17 -0.31 -7.64
C LEU A 97 -8.03 0.71 -7.62
N SER A 98 -7.45 1.03 -8.77
CA SER A 98 -6.32 1.97 -8.82
C SER A 98 -6.39 2.85 -10.07
N PHE A 99 -6.12 4.14 -9.90
CA PHE A 99 -6.25 5.16 -10.94
C PHE A 99 -5.44 6.41 -10.59
N ASP A 100 -5.24 7.30 -11.58
CA ASP A 100 -4.52 8.57 -11.37
C ASP A 100 -5.15 9.40 -10.26
N PHE A 101 -4.34 10.19 -9.58
CA PHE A 101 -4.82 11.13 -8.57
C PHE A 101 -5.68 12.20 -9.22
N ASP A 102 -7.00 11.98 -9.14
CA ASP A 102 -8.06 12.88 -9.58
C ASP A 102 -9.12 12.91 -8.47
N ARG A 103 -9.30 14.08 -7.87
CA ARG A 103 -10.24 14.28 -6.75
C ARG A 103 -11.69 14.02 -7.17
N ASP A 104 -12.08 14.52 -8.33
CA ASP A 104 -13.44 14.41 -8.84
C ASP A 104 -13.75 12.94 -9.19
N MET A 105 -12.76 12.21 -9.70
CA MET A 105 -12.88 10.76 -9.93
C MET A 105 -12.99 9.99 -8.61
N LEU A 106 -12.18 10.35 -7.60
CA LEU A 106 -12.22 9.72 -6.28
C LEU A 106 -13.59 9.92 -5.62
N GLU A 107 -14.09 11.16 -5.59
CA GLU A 107 -15.40 11.49 -5.01
C GLU A 107 -16.52 10.73 -5.71
N ARG A 108 -16.57 10.76 -7.06
CA ARG A 108 -17.55 10.00 -7.84
C ARG A 108 -17.49 8.49 -7.55
N THR A 109 -16.28 7.95 -7.42
CA THR A 109 -16.07 6.52 -7.11
C THR A 109 -16.62 6.16 -5.73
N LEU A 110 -16.28 6.95 -4.71
CA LEU A 110 -16.74 6.71 -3.34
C LEU A 110 -18.25 6.87 -3.21
N ASN A 111 -18.85 7.88 -3.88
CA ASN A 111 -20.30 8.07 -3.92
C ASN A 111 -21.01 6.90 -4.61
N ALA A 112 -20.52 6.45 -5.76
CA ALA A 112 -21.11 5.30 -6.46
C ALA A 112 -21.03 4.01 -5.61
N ILE A 113 -19.93 3.79 -4.89
CA ILE A 113 -19.80 2.65 -3.97
C ILE A 113 -20.73 2.81 -2.76
N ALA A 114 -20.91 4.03 -2.23
CA ALA A 114 -21.84 4.34 -1.14
C ALA A 114 -23.30 4.12 -1.49
N GLU A 115 -23.69 4.39 -2.73
CA GLU A 115 -25.02 4.06 -3.23
C GLU A 115 -25.18 2.57 -3.52
N SER A 116 -24.08 1.81 -3.60
CA SER A 116 -24.13 0.37 -3.77
C SER A 116 -24.58 -0.32 -2.47
N LYS A 117 -25.37 -1.39 -2.60
CA LYS A 117 -25.80 -2.22 -1.47
C LYS A 117 -24.68 -3.09 -0.86
N ALA A 118 -23.46 -2.99 -1.39
CA ALA A 118 -22.35 -3.87 -1.03
C ALA A 118 -21.72 -3.51 0.33
N GLU A 119 -21.83 -2.25 0.77
CA GLU A 119 -21.27 -1.72 2.03
C GLU A 119 -19.86 -2.28 2.33
N PRO A 120 -18.86 -2.14 1.42
CA PRO A 120 -17.51 -2.64 1.68
C PRO A 120 -16.83 -1.86 2.81
N GLU A 121 -15.93 -2.52 3.52
CA GLU A 121 -14.91 -1.80 4.29
C GLU A 121 -13.83 -1.33 3.31
N LEU A 122 -13.39 -0.08 3.40
CA LEU A 122 -12.46 0.46 2.41
C LEU A 122 -11.29 1.23 3.02
N SER A 123 -10.14 1.08 2.37
CA SER A 123 -8.91 1.79 2.67
C SER A 123 -8.39 2.48 1.41
N ILE A 124 -8.16 3.77 1.51
CA ILE A 124 -7.62 4.61 0.44
C ILE A 124 -6.17 4.92 0.79
N ARG A 125 -5.28 4.65 -0.17
CA ARG A 125 -3.86 4.94 -0.09
C ARG A 125 -3.44 5.76 -1.29
N PHE A 126 -2.51 6.67 -1.08
CA PHE A 126 -1.90 7.47 -2.13
C PHE A 126 -0.48 6.97 -2.38
N THR A 127 -0.13 6.81 -3.65
CA THR A 127 1.15 6.25 -4.09
C THR A 127 1.61 6.96 -5.37
N VAL A 128 2.72 6.51 -5.93
CA VAL A 128 3.20 6.92 -7.24
C VAL A 128 2.89 5.84 -8.26
N ARG A 129 2.52 6.24 -9.47
CA ARG A 129 2.25 5.32 -10.59
C ARG A 129 3.49 4.55 -11.01
N ASP A 130 4.64 5.23 -11.08
CA ASP A 130 5.92 4.64 -11.46
C ASP A 130 6.83 4.53 -10.23
N ASP A 131 6.70 3.41 -9.53
CA ASP A 131 7.52 3.10 -8.37
C ASP A 131 9.00 2.91 -8.72
N SER A 132 9.27 2.45 -9.94
CA SER A 132 10.57 2.06 -10.43
C SER A 132 11.42 3.29 -10.71
N ALA A 133 10.85 4.33 -11.32
CA ALA A 133 11.52 5.61 -11.51
C ALA A 133 11.95 6.25 -10.19
N VAL A 134 11.08 6.24 -9.17
CA VAL A 134 11.39 6.79 -7.85
C VAL A 134 12.50 5.98 -7.16
N LYS A 135 12.44 4.65 -7.24
CA LYS A 135 13.50 3.75 -6.71
C LYS A 135 14.84 3.98 -7.42
N SER A 136 14.85 4.11 -8.74
CA SER A 136 16.07 4.39 -9.51
C SER A 136 16.71 5.72 -9.10
N ALA A 137 15.92 6.80 -9.04
CA ALA A 137 16.42 8.10 -8.61
C ALA A 137 16.97 8.07 -7.18
N LEU A 138 16.37 7.28 -6.29
CA LEU A 138 16.81 7.15 -4.90
C LEU A 138 18.20 6.50 -4.81
N LEU A 139 18.44 5.46 -5.62
CA LEU A 139 19.73 4.78 -5.68
C LEU A 139 20.82 5.67 -6.29
N GLU A 140 20.49 6.44 -7.33
CA GLU A 140 21.40 7.43 -7.90
C GLU A 140 21.81 8.48 -6.86
N ALA A 141 20.83 9.04 -6.14
CA ALA A 141 21.09 10.00 -5.05
C ALA A 141 21.95 9.38 -3.93
N ALA A 142 21.74 8.11 -3.58
CA ALA A 142 22.56 7.41 -2.60
C ALA A 142 24.02 7.25 -3.05
N ALA A 143 24.22 6.90 -4.32
CA ALA A 143 25.55 6.73 -4.92
C ALA A 143 26.33 8.05 -5.00
N GLU A 144 25.67 9.12 -5.45
CA GLU A 144 26.25 10.47 -5.49
C GLU A 144 26.65 10.95 -4.08
N ASN A 145 25.75 10.80 -3.11
CA ASN A 145 26.02 11.16 -1.73
C ASN A 145 27.20 10.39 -1.13
N ALA A 146 27.30 9.09 -1.43
CA ALA A 146 28.41 8.25 -0.96
C ALA A 146 29.75 8.71 -1.53
N ARG A 147 29.77 9.02 -2.84
CA ARG A 147 30.96 9.49 -3.55
C ARG A 147 31.43 10.83 -3.01
N GLU A 148 30.53 11.79 -2.81
CA GLU A 148 30.87 13.11 -2.27
C GLU A 148 31.49 12.99 -0.86
N LYS A 149 30.86 12.20 0.03
CA LYS A 149 31.40 11.92 1.37
C LYS A 149 32.78 11.26 1.31
N ALA A 150 32.98 10.28 0.44
CA ALA A 150 34.27 9.61 0.27
C ALA A 150 35.36 10.61 -0.18
N GLN A 151 35.05 11.49 -1.15
CA GLN A 151 35.97 12.54 -1.59
C GLN A 151 36.34 13.52 -0.48
N ILE A 152 35.37 13.95 0.34
CA ILE A 152 35.62 14.84 1.49
C ILE A 152 36.55 14.16 2.51
N LEU A 153 36.27 12.90 2.86
CA LEU A 153 37.06 12.14 3.84
C LEU A 153 38.49 11.88 3.36
N CYS A 154 38.67 11.52 2.09
CA CYS A 154 39.99 11.34 1.48
C CYS A 154 40.79 12.66 1.51
N ARG A 155 40.20 13.75 1.01
CA ARG A 155 40.85 15.07 1.00
C ARG A 155 41.23 15.54 2.40
N ALA A 156 40.35 15.37 3.40
CA ALA A 156 40.63 15.73 4.79
C ALA A 156 41.74 14.86 5.41
N SER A 157 41.96 13.66 4.89
CA SER A 157 42.97 12.71 5.34
C SER A 157 44.28 12.78 4.53
N GLY A 158 44.38 13.69 3.55
CA GLY A 158 45.57 13.86 2.71
C GLY A 158 45.83 12.74 1.71
N VAL A 159 44.77 12.04 1.30
CA VAL A 159 44.81 10.92 0.34
C VAL A 159 43.80 11.16 -0.79
N GLU A 160 43.94 10.44 -1.91
CA GLU A 160 43.05 10.53 -3.06
C GLU A 160 42.04 9.36 -3.09
N LEU A 161 40.86 9.62 -3.67
CA LEU A 161 39.84 8.59 -3.86
C LEU A 161 40.14 7.79 -5.13
N GLY A 162 40.36 6.48 -4.97
CA GLY A 162 40.64 5.54 -6.05
C GLY A 162 39.40 4.91 -6.68
N ARG A 163 39.57 3.70 -7.21
CA ARG A 163 38.49 2.97 -7.92
C ARG A 163 37.44 2.44 -6.94
N LEU A 164 36.19 2.35 -7.41
CA LEU A 164 35.13 1.65 -6.68
C LEU A 164 35.41 0.15 -6.72
N LEU A 165 35.44 -0.49 -5.55
CA LEU A 165 35.74 -1.91 -5.40
C LEU A 165 34.47 -2.73 -5.19
N THR A 166 33.63 -2.31 -4.24
CA THR A 166 32.44 -3.05 -3.84
C THR A 166 31.26 -2.12 -3.59
N VAL A 167 30.08 -2.52 -4.04
CA VAL A 167 28.80 -1.95 -3.62
C VAL A 167 28.04 -3.04 -2.88
N ASN A 168 27.71 -2.78 -1.62
CA ASN A 168 26.87 -3.65 -0.82
C ASN A 168 25.50 -2.98 -0.65
N TYR A 169 24.53 -3.54 -1.36
CA TYR A 169 23.14 -3.12 -1.32
C TYR A 169 22.30 -4.27 -0.78
N ASP A 170 21.59 -4.02 0.32
CA ASP A 170 20.62 -4.97 0.85
C ASP A 170 19.23 -4.57 0.35
N TRP A 171 18.58 -5.48 -0.37
CA TRP A 171 17.31 -5.21 -1.02
C TRP A 171 16.19 -5.20 0.02
N SER A 172 15.94 -4.04 0.61
CA SER A 172 14.71 -3.81 1.37
C SER A 172 13.61 -3.45 0.37
N GLU A 173 12.46 -4.14 0.40
CA GLU A 173 11.30 -3.67 -0.37
C GLU A 173 10.88 -2.29 0.16
N ILE A 174 11.14 -1.26 -0.65
CA ILE A 174 10.70 0.10 -0.36
C ILE A 174 9.24 0.21 -0.79
N ASP A 175 8.36 0.38 0.18
CA ASP A 175 6.96 0.66 -0.05
C ASP A 175 6.75 2.17 -0.25
N LEU A 176 6.24 2.56 -1.41
CA LEU A 176 6.05 3.97 -1.78
C LEU A 176 4.60 4.39 -1.49
N ILE A 177 4.25 4.44 -0.21
CA ILE A 177 2.91 4.83 0.23
C ILE A 177 3.00 6.13 1.02
N SER A 178 2.14 7.09 0.69
CA SER A 178 1.99 8.31 1.45
C SER A 178 1.58 7.98 2.90
N PRO A 179 2.12 8.69 3.90
CA PRO A 179 1.63 8.59 5.28
C PRO A 179 0.15 8.95 5.41
N THR A 180 -0.40 9.69 4.45
CA THR A 180 -1.83 9.98 4.38
C THR A 180 -2.59 8.72 3.93
N GLY A 181 -3.31 8.11 4.86
CA GLY A 181 -4.27 7.05 4.59
C GLY A 181 -5.66 7.46 5.04
N TYR A 182 -6.69 7.01 4.33
CA TYR A 182 -8.08 7.18 4.76
C TYR A 182 -8.74 5.82 4.86
N ALA A 183 -9.22 5.47 6.05
CA ALA A 183 -10.00 4.26 6.27
C ALA A 183 -11.44 4.65 6.55
N ILE A 184 -12.39 4.04 5.82
CA ILE A 184 -13.81 4.21 6.09
C ILE A 184 -14.35 2.89 6.58
N GLU A 185 -14.76 2.86 7.84
CA GLU A 185 -15.46 1.73 8.42
C GLU A 185 -16.86 1.61 7.82
N ARG A 186 -17.33 0.35 7.69
CA ARG A 186 -18.67 0.03 7.16
C ARG A 186 -19.80 0.83 7.83
N ALA A 187 -19.71 1.08 9.14
CA ALA A 187 -20.72 1.83 9.88
C ALA A 187 -20.85 3.29 9.44
N SER A 188 -19.75 3.91 9.02
CA SER A 188 -19.69 5.32 8.61
C SER A 188 -20.27 5.55 7.22
N PHE A 189 -20.33 4.51 6.37
CA PHE A 189 -20.87 4.58 5.02
C PHE A 189 -22.38 4.90 4.98
N LYS A 190 -23.11 4.58 6.05
CA LYS A 190 -24.57 4.81 6.16
C LYS A 190 -24.97 6.28 6.35
N GLN A 191 -24.03 7.17 6.64
CA GLN A 191 -24.31 8.59 6.92
C GLN A 191 -23.88 9.56 5.80
N SER A 192 -23.33 9.04 4.68
CA SER A 192 -22.71 9.75 3.54
C SER A 192 -21.18 9.66 3.57
N ALA A 193 -20.60 9.19 2.46
CA ALA A 193 -19.16 9.19 2.21
C ALA A 193 -18.69 10.62 1.87
N VAL A 194 -18.79 11.55 2.81
CA VAL A 194 -18.28 12.91 2.60
C VAL A 194 -16.76 12.87 2.64
N VAL A 195 -16.17 12.86 1.46
CA VAL A 195 -14.75 13.16 1.28
C VAL A 195 -14.55 14.64 1.63
N PRO A 196 -13.63 15.01 2.53
CA PRO A 196 -13.33 16.42 2.75
C PRO A 196 -12.92 17.11 1.44
N ASP A 197 -13.48 18.28 1.15
CA ASP A 197 -13.20 19.08 -0.06
C ASP A 197 -11.70 19.44 -0.23
N CYS A 198 -10.87 19.23 0.79
CA CYS A 198 -9.45 19.59 0.81
C CYS A 198 -8.50 18.40 1.01
N ILE A 199 -8.81 17.21 0.50
CA ILE A 199 -7.81 16.12 0.48
C ILE A 199 -6.66 16.48 -0.48
N GLU A 200 -5.49 16.70 0.09
CA GLU A 200 -4.19 16.76 -0.58
C GLU A 200 -3.25 15.81 0.20
N PRO A 201 -2.78 14.70 -0.39
CA PRO A 201 -1.95 13.75 0.32
C PRO A 201 -0.54 14.30 0.56
N GLU A 202 0.08 13.93 1.69
CA GLU A 202 1.46 14.31 1.97
C GLU A 202 2.44 13.64 1.01
N ASP A 203 3.50 14.36 0.63
CA ASP A 203 4.64 13.83 -0.11
C ASP A 203 5.21 12.55 0.52
N ILE A 204 5.50 11.58 -0.34
CA ILE A 204 6.14 10.32 0.02
C ILE A 204 7.63 10.58 0.22
N LYS A 205 8.08 10.53 1.47
CA LYS A 205 9.49 10.72 1.84
C LYS A 205 10.14 9.37 2.02
N VAL A 206 11.07 9.05 1.14
CA VAL A 206 11.74 7.75 1.11
C VAL A 206 13.22 7.95 1.32
N ARG A 207 13.79 7.07 2.13
CA ARG A 207 15.21 7.06 2.46
C ARG A 207 15.75 5.65 2.35
N ASP A 208 16.87 5.51 1.66
CA ASP A 208 17.61 4.25 1.57
C ASP A 208 19.11 4.49 1.80
N THR A 209 19.81 3.45 2.21
CA THR A 209 21.24 3.49 2.54
C THR A 209 21.99 2.37 1.85
N VAL A 210 23.01 2.75 1.07
CA VAL A 210 23.86 1.79 0.34
C VAL A 210 25.30 1.94 0.82
N ALA A 211 25.99 0.82 1.05
CA ALA A 211 27.38 0.83 1.47
C ALA A 211 28.31 0.66 0.27
N PHE A 212 29.31 1.51 0.16
CA PHE A 212 30.27 1.52 -0.92
C PHE A 212 31.69 1.43 -0.35
N VAL A 213 32.55 0.68 -1.04
CA VAL A 213 33.96 0.51 -0.70
C VAL A 213 34.80 0.99 -1.87
N TRP A 214 35.66 1.98 -1.65
CA TRP A 214 36.63 2.46 -2.64
C TRP A 214 38.05 2.18 -2.19
N GLU A 215 38.93 2.11 -3.17
CA GLU A 215 40.37 2.22 -2.98
C GLU A 215 40.74 3.65 -2.56
N ILE A 216 41.83 3.77 -1.80
CA ILE A 216 42.47 5.04 -1.43
C ILE A 216 43.89 5.03 -2.00
N VAL A 217 44.27 6.14 -2.64
CA VAL A 217 45.60 6.33 -3.26
C VAL A 217 46.40 7.37 -2.47
#